data_AF-A0A7S3NKD9-F1
#
_entry.id   AF-A0A7S3NKD9-F1
#
_cell.length_a   1.000
_cell.length_b   1.000
_cell.length_c   1.000
_cell.angle_alpha   90.00
_cell.angle_beta   90.00
_cell.angle_gamma   90.00
#
_symmetry.space_group_name_H-M   'P 1'
#
loop_
_entity.id
_entity.type
_entity.pdbx_description
1 polymer ?
#
loop_
_entity_poly.entity_id
_entity_poly.type
_entity_poly.pdbx_seq_one_letter_code
_entity_poly.pdbx_strand_id
1 'polypeptide(L)'
;MQLNGVSLATRRSRLFKRLVVTTTGLGRRERDVIEELVQRMGGEVSSQFDAKTTHLVAATVLSAKYKAAMNDEAFRACTVVSTCWPQACWDKALLLDPAKFKVKPCCGLVVAVTNLDPTTKQNIQKRLEKLGAIYSKVLDQNTVTHLISSGGTPSGEKFVHALEWDIPIVDLRWLDTCEKTKAPAPIDEFRLEAPIGGTDPILRRQLDALEYAARSVKTCSIFLDTRIYVPSTSISGDQFKNPFWVACLGLINKGFGTMVPAQILHDVSARDTITHVVLPPDILPLQPIEFDSLPRTAHIVTSDWLLESLKAQSKLSVEPFLISASSSSSSKRRRLLHVPS
;
A
#
# COMPACT_ATOMS: atom_id res chain seq x y z
N MET A 1 -33.72 25.85 -15.46
CA MET A 1 -32.38 26.32 -15.86
C MET A 1 -32.15 25.87 -17.30
N GLN A 2 -31.98 26.81 -18.23
CA GLN A 2 -31.82 26.53 -19.66
C GLN A 2 -30.39 26.09 -19.97
N LEU A 3 -30.23 25.00 -20.71
CA LEU A 3 -29.03 24.69 -21.48
C LEU A 3 -29.44 24.68 -22.95
N ASN A 4 -28.85 25.58 -23.75
CA ASN A 4 -28.85 25.60 -25.22
C ASN A 4 -30.19 25.80 -25.97
N GLY A 5 -31.07 26.68 -25.50
CA GLY A 5 -32.06 27.35 -26.37
C GLY A 5 -33.17 26.47 -26.99
N VAL A 6 -33.21 25.16 -26.74
CA VAL A 6 -34.34 24.30 -27.08
C VAL A 6 -35.18 24.10 -25.83
N SER A 7 -36.42 24.57 -25.85
CA SER A 7 -37.39 24.33 -24.78
C SER A 7 -37.52 22.84 -24.52
N LEU A 8 -37.07 22.39 -23.36
CA LEU A 8 -37.34 21.04 -22.85
C LEU A 8 -38.84 20.79 -22.66
N ALA A 9 -39.75 21.76 -22.82
CA ALA A 9 -41.12 21.62 -22.32
C ALA A 9 -42.04 20.70 -23.15
N THR A 10 -41.73 20.37 -24.42
CA THR A 10 -42.76 19.80 -25.32
C THR A 10 -42.40 18.47 -25.97
N ARG A 11 -41.14 18.04 -25.89
CA ARG A 11 -40.69 16.83 -26.60
C ARG A 11 -40.88 15.59 -25.72
N ARG A 12 -41.74 14.67 -26.14
CA ARG A 12 -41.85 13.31 -25.61
C ARG A 12 -41.78 12.34 -26.78
N SER A 13 -41.11 11.21 -26.60
CA SER A 13 -41.00 10.18 -27.64
C SER A 13 -41.22 8.79 -27.05
N ARG A 14 -41.24 7.77 -27.91
CA ARG A 14 -41.33 6.36 -27.53
C ARG A 14 -40.07 5.59 -27.93
N LEU A 15 -38.95 6.29 -28.08
CA LEU A 15 -37.68 5.69 -28.52
C LEU A 15 -37.21 4.59 -27.57
N PHE A 16 -37.43 4.78 -26.26
CA PHE A 16 -37.01 3.85 -25.21
C PHE A 16 -38.18 2.98 -24.74
N LYS A 17 -39.24 2.86 -25.54
CA LYS A 17 -40.39 2.00 -25.20
C LYS A 17 -39.91 0.56 -24.99
N ARG A 18 -40.28 -0.03 -23.84
CA ARG A 18 -39.86 -1.37 -23.36
C ARG A 18 -38.41 -1.46 -22.85
N LEU A 19 -37.70 -0.35 -22.73
CA LEU A 19 -36.40 -0.35 -22.08
C LEU A 19 -36.57 -0.10 -20.58
N VAL A 20 -35.89 -0.92 -19.78
CA VAL A 20 -35.77 -0.74 -18.33
C VAL A 20 -34.32 -0.37 -18.08
N VAL A 21 -34.09 0.86 -17.68
CA VAL A 21 -32.76 1.45 -17.53
C VAL A 21 -32.41 1.56 -16.07
N THR A 22 -31.24 1.04 -15.70
CA THR A 22 -30.64 1.26 -14.38
C THR A 22 -29.41 2.15 -14.57
N THR A 23 -29.16 3.04 -13.61
CA THR A 23 -28.02 3.95 -13.60
C THR A 23 -26.97 3.51 -12.57
N THR A 24 -25.68 3.73 -12.85
CA THR A 24 -24.59 3.44 -11.90
C THR A 24 -23.40 4.39 -12.02
N GLY A 25 -22.74 4.67 -10.91
CA GLY A 25 -21.56 5.55 -10.86
C GLY A 25 -21.83 7.04 -11.06
N LEU A 26 -23.11 7.43 -11.08
CA LEU A 26 -23.55 8.78 -11.40
C LEU A 26 -23.77 9.61 -10.13
N GLY A 27 -23.30 10.86 -10.15
CA GLY A 27 -23.63 11.86 -9.13
C GLY A 27 -25.11 12.24 -9.20
N ARG A 28 -25.66 12.83 -8.11
CA ARG A 28 -27.11 13.10 -7.99
C ARG A 28 -27.67 13.88 -9.19
N ARG A 29 -27.06 15.02 -9.52
CA ARG A 29 -27.52 15.87 -10.63
C ARG A 29 -27.46 15.16 -11.99
N GLU A 30 -26.40 14.40 -12.24
CA GLU A 30 -26.23 13.70 -13.52
C GLU A 30 -27.24 12.55 -13.65
N ARG A 31 -27.48 11.83 -12.55
CA ARG A 31 -28.53 10.80 -12.48
C ARG A 31 -29.89 11.38 -12.80
N ASP A 32 -30.28 12.49 -12.16
CA ASP A 32 -31.58 13.13 -12.37
C ASP A 32 -31.78 13.49 -13.86
N VAL A 33 -30.74 14.01 -14.52
CA VAL A 33 -30.78 14.34 -15.95
C VAL A 33 -30.96 13.08 -16.81
N ILE A 34 -30.18 12.03 -16.57
CA ILE A 34 -30.27 10.79 -17.36
C ILE A 34 -31.64 10.11 -17.17
N GLU A 35 -32.14 10.05 -15.95
CA GLU A 35 -33.44 9.45 -15.63
C GLU A 35 -34.59 10.24 -16.26
N GLU A 36 -34.52 11.58 -16.25
CA GLU A 36 -35.49 12.43 -16.94
C GLU A 36 -35.47 12.17 -18.46
N LEU A 37 -34.30 12.04 -19.08
CA LEU A 37 -34.18 11.72 -20.50
C LEU A 37 -34.82 10.37 -20.84
N VAL A 38 -34.53 9.33 -20.04
CA VAL A 38 -35.12 7.99 -20.22
C VAL A 38 -36.64 8.04 -20.14
N GLN A 39 -37.19 8.69 -19.12
CA GLN A 39 -38.64 8.83 -18.94
C GLN A 39 -39.30 9.61 -20.08
N ARG A 40 -38.69 10.72 -20.52
CA ARG A 40 -39.18 11.51 -21.66
C ARG A 40 -39.16 10.76 -22.99
N MET A 41 -38.27 9.78 -23.12
CA MET A 41 -38.20 8.87 -24.28
C MET A 41 -39.09 7.62 -24.14
N GLY A 42 -39.85 7.51 -23.04
CA GLY A 42 -40.82 6.44 -22.80
C GLY A 42 -40.22 5.15 -22.24
N GLY A 43 -39.02 5.22 -21.65
CA GLY A 43 -38.40 4.11 -20.93
C GLY A 43 -38.74 4.12 -19.43
N GLU A 44 -38.54 2.98 -18.79
CA GLU A 44 -38.68 2.80 -17.35
C GLU A 44 -37.31 2.97 -16.67
N VAL A 45 -37.27 3.63 -15.52
CA VAL A 45 -36.06 3.78 -14.70
C VAL A 45 -36.21 2.87 -13.49
N SER A 46 -35.23 2.00 -13.26
CA SER A 46 -35.15 1.17 -12.06
C SER A 46 -33.94 1.55 -11.22
N SER A 47 -34.17 1.73 -9.92
CA SER A 47 -33.09 1.94 -8.94
C SER A 47 -32.38 0.62 -8.59
N GLN A 48 -33.08 -0.51 -8.75
CA GLN A 48 -32.56 -1.86 -8.56
C GLN A 48 -31.86 -2.32 -9.83
N PHE A 49 -30.82 -3.15 -9.68
CA PHE A 49 -30.17 -3.83 -10.79
C PHE A 49 -30.54 -5.30 -10.71
N ASP A 50 -31.45 -5.73 -11.58
CA ASP A 50 -32.05 -7.06 -11.57
C ASP A 50 -32.23 -7.59 -13.02
N ALA A 51 -32.81 -8.79 -13.15
CA ALA A 51 -32.99 -9.45 -14.45
C ALA A 51 -33.95 -8.69 -15.40
N LYS A 52 -34.71 -7.70 -14.92
CA LYS A 52 -35.57 -6.86 -15.78
C LYS A 52 -34.80 -5.73 -16.43
N THR A 53 -33.64 -5.34 -15.88
CA THR A 53 -32.79 -4.30 -16.44
C THR A 53 -32.33 -4.69 -17.85
N THR A 54 -32.78 -3.95 -18.86
CA THR A 54 -32.35 -4.18 -20.24
C THR A 54 -31.09 -3.40 -20.57
N HIS A 55 -30.90 -2.22 -19.97
CA HIS A 55 -29.74 -1.38 -20.18
C HIS A 55 -29.19 -0.83 -18.85
N LEU A 56 -27.88 -0.90 -18.69
CA LEU A 56 -27.17 -0.25 -17.59
C LEU A 56 -26.40 0.96 -18.13
N VAL A 57 -26.77 2.16 -17.68
CA VAL A 57 -26.03 3.38 -17.99
C VAL A 57 -24.98 3.59 -16.90
N ALA A 58 -23.70 3.48 -17.27
CA ALA A 58 -22.59 3.54 -16.34
C ALA A 58 -21.66 4.73 -16.60
N ALA A 59 -21.36 5.47 -15.54
CA ALA A 59 -20.37 6.55 -15.53
C ALA A 59 -19.01 6.14 -14.93
N THR A 60 -18.94 4.95 -14.32
CA THR A 60 -17.70 4.39 -13.79
C THR A 60 -17.64 2.87 -13.92
N VAL A 61 -16.46 2.36 -14.23
CA VAL A 61 -16.17 0.92 -14.27
C VAL A 61 -16.01 0.31 -12.87
N LEU A 62 -15.89 1.13 -11.82
CA LEU A 62 -15.66 0.66 -10.46
C LEU A 62 -16.91 0.17 -9.74
N SER A 63 -18.09 0.57 -10.22
CA SER A 63 -19.34 0.30 -9.51
C SER A 63 -19.69 -1.19 -9.46
N ALA A 64 -20.26 -1.65 -8.35
CA ALA A 64 -20.68 -3.04 -8.19
C ALA A 64 -21.66 -3.49 -9.30
N LYS A 65 -22.60 -2.62 -9.68
CA LYS A 65 -23.56 -2.88 -10.77
C LYS A 65 -22.84 -3.08 -12.12
N TYR A 66 -21.81 -2.28 -12.41
CA TYR A 66 -21.01 -2.44 -13.63
C TYR A 66 -20.26 -3.78 -13.63
N LYS A 67 -19.59 -4.11 -12.51
CA LYS A 67 -18.86 -5.38 -12.38
C LYS A 67 -19.78 -6.59 -12.52
N ALA A 68 -20.97 -6.56 -11.90
CA ALA A 68 -21.98 -7.60 -12.03
C ALA A 68 -22.44 -7.73 -13.49
N ALA A 69 -22.75 -6.61 -14.17
CA ALA A 69 -23.17 -6.64 -15.57
C ALA A 69 -22.11 -7.22 -16.53
N MET A 70 -20.82 -7.09 -16.20
CA MET A 70 -19.73 -7.62 -17.03
C MET A 70 -19.38 -9.08 -16.75
N ASN A 71 -19.51 -9.52 -15.50
CA ASN A 71 -18.94 -10.80 -15.04
C ASN A 71 -19.98 -11.87 -14.70
N ASP A 72 -21.22 -11.49 -14.39
CA ASP A 72 -22.26 -12.42 -13.97
C ASP A 72 -23.17 -12.80 -15.15
N GLU A 73 -23.31 -14.10 -15.39
CA GLU A 73 -24.12 -14.66 -16.48
C GLU A 73 -25.60 -14.26 -16.39
N ALA A 74 -26.11 -14.02 -15.18
CA ALA A 74 -27.48 -13.57 -14.96
C ALA A 74 -27.82 -12.27 -15.71
N PHE A 75 -26.81 -11.43 -15.97
CA PHE A 75 -26.95 -10.13 -16.63
C PHE A 75 -26.43 -10.11 -18.06
N ARG A 76 -26.15 -11.27 -18.67
CA ARG A 76 -25.61 -11.35 -20.05
C ARG A 76 -26.49 -10.66 -21.11
N ALA A 77 -27.81 -10.60 -20.86
CA ALA A 77 -28.76 -9.91 -21.74
C ALA A 77 -28.80 -8.37 -21.52
N CYS A 78 -28.22 -7.86 -20.43
CA CYS A 78 -28.17 -6.44 -20.12
C CYS A 78 -27.10 -5.75 -20.97
N THR A 79 -27.49 -4.71 -21.70
CA THR A 79 -26.56 -3.92 -22.51
C THR A 79 -25.98 -2.76 -21.70
N VAL A 80 -24.66 -2.72 -21.54
CA VAL A 80 -23.98 -1.65 -20.79
C VAL A 80 -23.53 -0.54 -21.72
N VAL A 81 -23.94 0.69 -21.40
CA VAL A 81 -23.70 1.89 -22.20
C VAL A 81 -23.17 3.04 -21.35
N SER A 82 -22.45 3.94 -22.00
CA SER A 82 -22.02 5.21 -21.41
C SER A 82 -23.18 6.20 -21.25
N THR A 83 -22.98 7.21 -20.41
CA THR A 83 -23.94 8.30 -20.15
C THR A 83 -24.27 9.13 -21.39
N CYS A 84 -23.41 9.10 -22.42
CA CYS A 84 -23.65 9.77 -23.69
C CYS A 84 -24.78 9.15 -24.52
N TRP A 85 -25.14 7.87 -24.30
CA TRP A 85 -26.13 7.20 -25.16
C TRP A 85 -27.54 7.77 -25.03
N PRO A 86 -28.13 7.92 -23.82
CA PRO A 86 -29.45 8.55 -23.68
C PRO A 86 -29.47 9.98 -24.24
N GLN A 87 -28.41 10.76 -23.99
CA GLN A 87 -28.27 12.11 -24.50
C GLN A 87 -28.23 12.14 -26.03
N ALA A 88 -27.42 11.29 -26.66
CA ALA A 88 -27.30 11.26 -28.11
C ALA A 88 -28.59 10.77 -28.79
N CYS A 89 -29.32 9.82 -28.19
CA CYS A 89 -30.62 9.40 -28.68
C CYS A 89 -31.65 10.53 -28.62
N TRP A 90 -31.63 11.28 -27.52
CA TRP A 90 -32.45 12.47 -27.35
C TRP A 90 -32.12 13.51 -28.43
N ASP A 91 -30.86 13.93 -28.53
CA ASP A 91 -30.44 15.00 -29.45
C ASP A 91 -30.78 14.65 -30.90
N LYS A 92 -30.54 13.40 -31.32
CA LYS A 92 -30.80 12.95 -32.70
C LYS A 92 -32.23 12.52 -32.98
N ALA A 93 -33.12 12.51 -31.98
CA ALA A 93 -34.49 12.00 -32.13
C ALA A 93 -34.59 10.53 -32.55
N LEU A 94 -33.55 9.73 -32.31
CA LEU A 94 -33.39 8.41 -32.90
C LEU A 94 -32.85 7.44 -31.86
N LEU A 95 -33.39 6.22 -31.82
CA LEU A 95 -32.82 5.15 -31.02
C LEU A 95 -31.51 4.72 -31.68
N LEU A 96 -30.40 5.22 -31.15
CA LEU A 96 -29.07 4.91 -31.67
C LEU A 96 -28.63 3.54 -31.16
N ASP A 97 -27.89 2.84 -32.01
CA ASP A 97 -27.29 1.55 -31.68
C ASP A 97 -26.43 1.65 -30.39
N PRO A 98 -26.82 0.96 -29.30
CA PRO A 98 -26.08 0.94 -28.03
C PRO A 98 -24.63 0.48 -28.18
N ALA A 99 -24.33 -0.39 -29.16
CA ALA A 99 -22.99 -0.94 -29.37
C ALA A 99 -21.94 0.13 -29.72
N LYS A 100 -22.38 1.31 -30.18
CA LYS A 100 -21.53 2.47 -30.49
C LYS A 100 -21.17 3.32 -29.26
N PHE A 101 -21.83 3.09 -28.13
CA PHE A 101 -21.71 3.90 -26.91
C PHE A 101 -21.17 3.11 -25.73
N LYS A 102 -20.25 2.17 -25.99
CA LYS A 102 -19.60 1.37 -24.95
C LYS A 102 -18.89 2.26 -23.92
N VAL A 103 -18.94 1.83 -22.66
CA VAL A 103 -18.17 2.45 -21.58
C VAL A 103 -16.69 2.26 -21.87
N LYS A 104 -15.91 3.34 -21.78
CA LYS A 104 -14.47 3.26 -22.02
C LYS A 104 -13.77 2.50 -20.88
N PRO A 105 -12.61 1.86 -21.14
CA PRO A 105 -11.96 0.95 -20.18
C PRO A 105 -11.62 1.56 -18.83
N CYS A 106 -11.31 2.86 -18.81
CA CYS A 106 -10.91 3.58 -17.60
C CYS A 106 -11.94 4.67 -17.23
N CYS A 107 -13.19 4.54 -17.71
CA CYS A 107 -14.24 5.52 -17.44
C CYS A 107 -14.51 5.66 -15.94
N GLY A 108 -14.53 6.90 -15.46
CA GLY A 108 -14.76 7.22 -14.05
C GLY A 108 -13.58 6.90 -13.13
N LEU A 109 -12.39 6.63 -13.68
CA LEU A 109 -11.14 6.55 -12.92
C LEU A 109 -10.46 7.91 -12.87
N VAL A 110 -9.86 8.24 -11.74
CA VAL A 110 -8.98 9.39 -11.57
C VAL A 110 -7.61 8.87 -11.24
N VAL A 111 -6.62 9.14 -12.08
CA VAL A 111 -5.31 8.51 -12.01
C VAL A 111 -4.24 9.55 -11.82
N ALA A 112 -3.46 9.42 -10.75
CA ALA A 112 -2.24 10.19 -10.53
C ALA A 112 -1.03 9.39 -11.03
N VAL A 113 0.06 10.09 -11.36
CA VAL A 113 1.31 9.47 -11.80
C VAL A 113 2.49 10.03 -10.99
N THR A 114 3.38 9.15 -10.54
CA THR A 114 4.60 9.50 -9.81
C THR A 114 5.86 8.87 -10.42
N ASN A 115 7.04 9.37 -10.05
CA ASN A 115 8.36 8.78 -10.37
C ASN A 115 8.61 8.51 -11.85
N LEU A 116 8.10 9.38 -12.71
CA LEU A 116 8.29 9.35 -14.16
C LEU A 116 8.67 10.74 -14.66
N ASP A 117 9.45 10.76 -15.74
CA ASP A 117 9.86 11.99 -16.39
C ASP A 117 8.66 12.75 -16.98
N PRO A 118 8.76 14.08 -17.19
CA PRO A 118 7.66 14.89 -17.67
C PRO A 118 7.09 14.44 -19.02
N THR A 119 7.94 13.97 -19.94
CA THR A 119 7.54 13.52 -21.27
C THR A 119 6.70 12.25 -21.19
N THR A 120 7.13 11.28 -20.38
CA THR A 120 6.38 10.05 -20.11
C THR A 120 5.05 10.35 -19.43
N LYS A 121 5.01 11.27 -18.45
CA LYS A 121 3.76 11.71 -17.82
C LYS A 121 2.77 12.30 -18.81
N GLN A 122 3.23 13.15 -19.75
CA GLN A 122 2.36 13.70 -20.80
C GLN A 122 1.82 12.61 -21.73
N ASN A 123 2.63 11.62 -22.07
CA ASN A 123 2.17 10.48 -22.87
C ASN A 123 1.13 9.65 -22.11
N ILE A 124 1.36 9.36 -20.83
CA ILE A 124 0.40 8.65 -19.96
C ILE A 124 -0.90 9.43 -19.82
N GLN A 125 -0.84 10.75 -19.63
CA GLN A 125 -2.03 11.60 -19.57
C GLN A 125 -2.89 11.44 -20.83
N LYS A 126 -2.31 11.56 -22.03
CA LYS A 126 -3.04 11.40 -23.29
C LYS A 126 -3.69 10.03 -23.42
N ARG A 127 -2.99 8.99 -22.95
CA ARG A 127 -3.48 7.59 -22.96
C ARG A 127 -4.66 7.40 -22.01
N LEU A 128 -4.56 7.91 -20.78
CA LEU A 128 -5.62 7.88 -19.78
C LEU A 128 -6.89 8.59 -20.28
N GLU A 129 -6.75 9.82 -20.81
CA GLU A 129 -7.85 10.60 -21.35
C GLU A 129 -8.54 9.89 -22.54
N LYS A 130 -7.75 9.26 -23.42
CA LYS A 130 -8.27 8.45 -24.52
C LYS A 130 -9.13 7.30 -24.01
N LEU A 131 -8.68 6.61 -22.95
CA LEU A 131 -9.38 5.52 -22.27
C LEU A 131 -10.49 5.98 -21.32
N GLY A 132 -10.74 7.28 -21.19
CA GLY A 132 -11.84 7.84 -20.40
C GLY A 132 -11.54 8.05 -18.92
N ALA A 133 -10.27 7.93 -18.50
CA ALA A 133 -9.83 8.33 -17.18
C ALA A 133 -9.54 9.83 -17.12
N ILE A 134 -9.57 10.37 -15.91
CA ILE A 134 -9.16 11.73 -15.58
C ILE A 134 -7.73 11.66 -15.04
N TYR A 135 -6.79 12.36 -15.66
CA TYR A 135 -5.44 12.49 -15.13
C TYR A 135 -5.42 13.59 -14.05
N SER A 136 -4.96 13.24 -12.84
CA SER A 136 -4.76 14.21 -11.76
C SER A 136 -3.27 14.49 -11.53
N LYS A 137 -2.92 15.78 -11.52
CA LYS A 137 -1.56 16.23 -11.15
C LYS A 137 -1.33 16.13 -9.65
N VAL A 138 -2.39 16.21 -8.84
CA VAL A 138 -2.34 16.18 -7.38
C VAL A 138 -2.86 14.83 -6.90
N LEU A 139 -2.17 14.23 -5.93
CA LEU A 139 -2.72 13.05 -5.26
C LEU A 139 -3.69 13.55 -4.19
N ASP A 140 -4.95 13.16 -4.31
CA ASP A 140 -6.01 13.55 -3.39
C ASP A 140 -6.77 12.30 -2.95
N GLN A 141 -6.92 12.12 -1.64
CA GLN A 141 -7.48 10.92 -1.01
C GLN A 141 -8.91 10.61 -1.44
N ASN A 142 -9.71 11.63 -1.73
CA ASN A 142 -11.15 11.48 -1.97
C ASN A 142 -11.49 11.32 -3.45
N THR A 143 -10.59 11.75 -4.34
CA THR A 143 -10.85 11.78 -5.78
C THR A 143 -9.99 10.79 -6.54
N VAL A 144 -8.72 10.59 -6.17
CA VAL A 144 -7.82 9.71 -6.91
C VAL A 144 -8.14 8.25 -6.61
N THR A 145 -8.37 7.48 -7.67
CA THR A 145 -8.69 6.06 -7.57
C THR A 145 -7.48 5.16 -7.76
N HIS A 146 -6.45 5.61 -8.49
CA HIS A 146 -5.23 4.84 -8.75
C HIS A 146 -4.00 5.74 -8.81
N LEU A 147 -2.87 5.23 -8.37
CA LEU A 147 -1.55 5.83 -8.59
C LEU A 147 -0.72 4.93 -9.51
N ILE A 148 -0.29 5.45 -10.66
CA ILE A 148 0.70 4.77 -11.50
C ILE A 148 2.10 5.19 -11.05
N SER A 149 2.95 4.21 -10.77
CA SER A 149 4.37 4.39 -10.50
C SER A 149 5.21 3.54 -11.45
N SER A 150 6.43 3.98 -11.77
CA SER A 150 7.44 3.08 -12.31
C SER A 150 7.81 2.07 -11.22
N GLY A 151 7.94 0.78 -11.57
CA GLY A 151 8.31 -0.32 -10.67
C GLY A 151 9.74 -0.27 -10.08
N GLY A 152 10.25 0.93 -9.79
CA GLY A 152 11.49 1.16 -9.04
C GLY A 152 11.24 1.42 -7.56
N THR A 153 12.30 1.77 -6.82
CA THR A 153 12.28 1.97 -5.36
C THR A 153 11.10 2.85 -4.92
N PRO A 154 10.27 2.39 -3.96
CA PRO A 154 9.13 3.13 -3.44
C PRO A 154 9.61 4.43 -2.79
N SER A 155 9.58 5.50 -3.55
CA SER A 155 10.13 6.79 -3.14
C SER A 155 9.20 7.92 -3.59
N GLY A 156 9.19 9.02 -2.84
CA GLY A 156 8.38 10.20 -3.13
C GLY A 156 7.08 10.27 -2.33
N GLU A 157 6.69 11.50 -2.00
CA GLU A 157 5.56 11.82 -1.11
C GLU A 157 4.24 11.22 -1.59
N LYS A 158 3.99 11.21 -2.90
CA LYS A 158 2.79 10.60 -3.47
C LYS A 158 2.71 9.10 -3.25
N PHE A 159 3.83 8.39 -3.28
CA PHE A 159 3.83 6.94 -3.04
C PHE A 159 3.48 6.65 -1.58
N VAL A 160 4.09 7.38 -0.65
CA VAL A 160 3.81 7.28 0.79
C VAL A 160 2.34 7.59 1.08
N HIS A 161 1.83 8.73 0.61
CA HIS A 161 0.43 9.09 0.84
C HIS A 161 -0.55 8.13 0.17
N ALA A 162 -0.23 7.58 -1.01
CA ALA A 162 -1.09 6.57 -1.62
C ALA A 162 -1.16 5.29 -0.78
N LEU A 163 -0.05 4.86 -0.16
CA LEU A 163 -0.08 3.75 0.80
C LEU A 163 -0.90 4.09 2.06
N GLU A 164 -0.69 5.27 2.64
CA GLU A 164 -1.42 5.74 3.84
C GLU A 164 -2.94 5.81 3.60
N TRP A 165 -3.34 6.16 2.37
CA TRP A 165 -4.73 6.33 1.97
C TRP A 165 -5.36 5.08 1.38
N ASP A 166 -4.62 3.96 1.35
CA ASP A 166 -5.00 2.71 0.67
C ASP A 166 -5.44 2.92 -0.79
N ILE A 167 -4.80 3.87 -1.48
CA ILE A 167 -4.97 4.07 -2.91
C ILE A 167 -4.14 3.00 -3.63
N PRO A 168 -4.75 2.21 -4.53
CA PRO A 168 -4.02 1.22 -5.31
C PRO A 168 -2.86 1.83 -6.10
N ILE A 169 -1.67 1.30 -5.87
CA ILE A 169 -0.46 1.65 -6.60
C ILE A 169 -0.20 0.57 -7.63
N VAL A 170 -0.17 0.93 -8.90
CA VAL A 170 -0.02 0.00 -10.02
C VAL A 170 1.15 0.37 -10.93
N ASP A 171 1.72 -0.64 -11.57
CA ASP A 171 2.75 -0.46 -12.60
C ASP A 171 2.15 0.04 -13.91
N LEU A 172 2.99 0.67 -14.77
CA LEU A 172 2.56 1.16 -16.09
C LEU A 172 1.97 0.05 -16.99
N ARG A 173 2.38 -1.21 -16.79
CA ARG A 173 1.79 -2.37 -17.48
C ARG A 173 0.28 -2.51 -17.29
N TRP A 174 -0.28 -1.99 -16.19
CA TRP A 174 -1.73 -1.94 -15.99
C TRP A 174 -2.42 -1.11 -17.08
N LEU A 175 -1.87 0.07 -17.39
CA LEU A 175 -2.40 0.94 -18.44
C LEU A 175 -2.23 0.31 -19.83
N ASP A 176 -1.09 -0.31 -20.08
CA ASP A 176 -0.85 -1.06 -21.31
C ASP A 176 -1.88 -2.18 -21.51
N THR A 177 -2.23 -2.89 -20.44
CA THR A 177 -3.23 -3.98 -20.47
C THR A 177 -4.64 -3.42 -20.72
N CYS A 178 -5.01 -2.31 -20.07
CA CYS A 178 -6.28 -1.62 -20.35
C CYS A 178 -6.40 -1.21 -21.83
N GLU A 179 -5.31 -0.73 -22.43
CA GLU A 179 -5.30 -0.35 -23.84
C GLU A 179 -5.39 -1.54 -24.81
N LYS A 180 -4.70 -2.64 -24.50
CA LYS A 180 -4.67 -3.84 -25.34
C LYS A 180 -6.01 -4.58 -25.31
N THR A 181 -6.54 -4.82 -24.11
CA THR A 181 -7.78 -5.58 -23.91
C THR A 181 -9.05 -4.79 -24.22
N LYS A 182 -8.95 -3.44 -24.24
CA LYS A 182 -10.11 -2.54 -24.30
C LYS A 182 -11.12 -2.79 -23.16
N ALA A 183 -10.62 -3.22 -22.01
CA ALA A 183 -11.39 -3.48 -20.80
C ALA A 183 -10.61 -3.01 -19.56
N PRO A 184 -11.27 -2.82 -18.39
CA PRO A 184 -10.57 -2.49 -17.15
C PRO A 184 -9.68 -3.66 -16.73
N ALA A 185 -8.38 -3.42 -16.57
CA ALA A 185 -7.44 -4.44 -16.10
C ALA A 185 -7.56 -4.67 -14.58
N PRO A 186 -7.46 -5.92 -14.10
CA PRO A 186 -7.49 -6.23 -12.67
C PRO A 186 -6.32 -5.56 -11.97
N ILE A 187 -6.58 -4.88 -10.86
CA ILE A 187 -5.57 -4.09 -10.14
C ILE A 187 -4.50 -5.01 -9.53
N ASP A 188 -4.93 -6.11 -8.92
CA ASP A 188 -4.09 -6.99 -8.10
C ASP A 188 -2.90 -7.58 -8.89
N GLU A 189 -3.09 -7.89 -10.17
CA GLU A 189 -2.04 -8.43 -11.05
C GLU A 189 -0.90 -7.44 -11.34
N PHE A 190 -1.18 -6.13 -11.22
CA PHE A 190 -0.22 -5.07 -11.52
C PHE A 190 0.10 -4.22 -10.29
N ARG A 191 -0.39 -4.64 -9.11
CA ARG A 191 -0.18 -3.91 -7.86
C ARG A 191 1.31 -3.93 -7.53
N LEU A 192 1.85 -2.74 -7.27
CA LEU A 192 3.21 -2.60 -6.75
C LEU A 192 3.12 -2.78 -5.24
N GLU A 193 3.60 -3.92 -4.75
CA GLU A 193 3.70 -4.15 -3.31
C GLU A 193 4.84 -3.31 -2.73
N ALA A 194 4.60 -2.74 -1.54
CA ALA A 194 5.67 -2.21 -0.73
C ALA A 194 6.59 -3.38 -0.32
N PRO A 195 7.92 -3.23 -0.29
CA PRO A 195 8.80 -4.22 0.29
C PRO A 195 8.30 -4.58 1.70
N ILE A 196 8.14 -5.87 1.95
CA ILE A 196 7.67 -6.43 3.23
C ILE A 196 8.50 -5.80 4.36
N GLY A 197 7.82 -5.04 5.25
CA GLY A 197 8.44 -4.20 6.29
C GLY A 197 8.23 -2.68 6.12
N GLY A 198 7.54 -2.24 5.07
CA GLY A 198 7.39 -0.83 4.69
C GLY A 198 6.06 -0.15 5.05
N THR A 199 5.42 -0.46 6.19
CA THR A 199 4.19 0.27 6.58
C THR A 199 4.43 1.65 7.17
N ASP A 200 5.68 2.07 7.35
CA ASP A 200 6.03 3.43 7.78
C ASP A 200 7.40 3.84 7.18
N PRO A 201 7.48 4.86 6.31
CA PRO A 201 8.75 5.33 5.75
C PRO A 201 9.71 5.90 6.81
N ILE A 202 9.18 6.32 7.97
CA ILE A 202 9.98 6.70 9.14
C ILE A 202 10.57 5.45 9.79
N LEU A 203 9.76 4.42 10.01
CA LEU A 203 10.23 3.11 10.50
C LEU A 203 11.29 2.52 9.56
N ARG A 204 11.13 2.67 8.25
CA ARG A 204 12.12 2.20 7.28
C ARG A 204 13.45 2.93 7.39
N ARG A 205 13.45 4.27 7.46
CA ARG A 205 14.67 5.07 7.69
C ARG A 205 15.31 4.73 9.04
N GLN A 206 14.51 4.46 10.06
CA GLN A 206 14.98 4.06 11.38
C GLN A 206 15.56 2.63 11.38
N LEU A 207 14.95 1.69 10.66
CA LEU A 207 15.46 0.34 10.45
C LEU A 207 16.77 0.37 9.65
N ASP A 208 16.85 1.17 8.58
CA ASP A 208 18.07 1.31 7.78
C ASP A 208 19.21 1.97 8.60
N ALA A 209 18.91 2.96 9.44
CA ALA A 209 19.88 3.58 10.35
C ALA A 209 20.34 2.61 11.45
N LEU A 210 19.42 1.81 12.00
CA LEU A 210 19.72 0.78 12.98
C LEU A 210 20.53 -0.37 12.37
N GLU A 211 20.22 -0.79 11.14
CA GLU A 211 20.95 -1.81 10.38
C GLU A 211 22.38 -1.33 10.07
N TYR A 212 22.53 -0.07 9.70
CA TYR A 212 23.85 0.56 9.51
C TYR A 212 24.63 0.60 10.82
N ALA A 213 24.03 1.05 11.93
CA ALA A 213 24.67 1.07 13.24
C ALA A 213 25.05 -0.33 13.74
N ALA A 214 24.15 -1.31 13.61
CA ALA A 214 24.39 -2.70 14.02
C ALA A 214 25.54 -3.37 13.23
N ARG A 215 25.78 -2.96 11.98
CA ARG A 215 26.88 -3.47 11.15
C ARG A 215 28.19 -2.69 11.30
N SER A 216 28.14 -1.41 11.70
CA SER A 216 29.33 -0.54 11.78
C SER A 216 29.96 -0.48 13.18
N VAL A 217 29.25 -0.88 14.22
CA VAL A 217 29.77 -0.92 15.60
C VAL A 217 30.60 -2.18 15.83
N LYS A 218 31.91 -2.03 16.00
CA LYS A 218 32.89 -3.12 16.26
C LYS A 218 32.97 -3.57 17.73
N THR A 219 32.02 -3.18 18.58
CA THR A 219 32.05 -3.41 20.03
C THR A 219 30.82 -4.19 20.49
N CYS A 220 31.01 -5.13 21.43
CA CYS A 220 29.92 -5.92 22.02
C CYS A 220 28.90 -5.00 22.73
N SER A 221 27.63 -5.11 22.37
CA SER A 221 26.53 -4.39 23.03
C SER A 221 25.77 -5.35 23.95
N ILE A 222 25.76 -5.08 25.25
CA ILE A 222 25.08 -5.88 26.28
C ILE A 222 23.62 -5.41 26.41
N PHE A 223 22.66 -6.32 26.51
CA PHE A 223 21.22 -5.99 26.61
C PHE A 223 20.65 -6.35 27.99
N LEU A 224 19.71 -5.54 28.46
CA LEU A 224 19.02 -5.68 29.75
C LEU A 224 17.52 -5.70 29.54
N ASP A 225 16.83 -6.31 30.51
CA ASP A 225 15.38 -6.36 30.65
C ASP A 225 14.73 -5.01 30.28
N THR A 226 14.11 -4.97 29.10
CA THR A 226 13.48 -3.78 28.52
C THR A 226 14.41 -2.59 28.25
N ARG A 227 15.71 -2.72 27.94
CA ARG A 227 16.60 -1.61 27.49
C ARG A 227 17.51 -1.99 26.31
N ILE A 228 17.36 -1.29 25.17
CA ILE A 228 18.22 -1.39 23.98
C ILE A 228 19.14 -0.15 23.94
N TYR A 229 20.46 -0.34 23.93
CA TYR A 229 21.44 0.74 23.85
C TYR A 229 22.14 0.73 22.49
N VAL A 230 22.00 1.84 21.74
CA VAL A 230 22.58 2.04 20.40
C VAL A 230 23.35 3.36 20.39
N PRO A 231 24.49 3.49 19.70
CA PRO A 231 25.22 4.75 19.63
C PRO A 231 24.45 5.82 18.85
N SER A 232 24.29 6.97 19.52
CA SER A 232 23.84 8.30 19.07
C SER A 232 23.42 8.48 17.61
N THR A 233 22.10 8.57 17.37
CA THR A 233 21.47 9.66 16.62
C THR A 233 20.02 9.81 17.11
N SER A 234 19.60 11.03 17.44
CA SER A 234 18.35 11.35 18.14
C SER A 234 17.11 11.04 17.29
N ILE A 235 16.23 10.16 17.78
CA ILE A 235 14.94 9.84 17.16
C ILE A 235 13.83 10.28 18.12
N SER A 236 12.96 11.23 17.77
CA SER A 236 11.93 11.74 18.69
C SER A 236 10.78 10.74 18.94
N GLY A 237 10.25 10.75 20.18
CA GLY A 237 9.34 9.75 20.76
C GLY A 237 7.91 9.67 20.24
N ASP A 238 7.43 10.70 19.57
CA ASP A 238 5.99 10.94 19.46
C ASP A 238 5.31 10.19 18.29
N GLN A 239 6.02 9.27 17.62
CA GLN A 239 5.58 8.64 16.36
C GLN A 239 5.18 7.15 16.48
N PHE A 240 5.29 6.53 17.65
CA PHE A 240 5.09 5.08 17.79
C PHE A 240 3.76 4.74 18.49
N LYS A 241 2.86 4.02 17.81
CA LYS A 241 1.55 3.60 18.36
C LYS A 241 1.54 2.22 19.03
N ASN A 242 2.67 1.47 19.03
CA ASN A 242 2.76 0.15 19.67
C ASN A 242 3.53 0.26 21.02
N PRO A 243 3.02 -0.31 22.12
CA PRO A 243 3.69 -0.32 23.42
C PRO A 243 5.11 -0.90 23.40
N PHE A 244 5.36 -1.92 22.57
CA PHE A 244 6.70 -2.50 22.37
C PHE A 244 7.68 -1.49 21.74
N TRP A 245 7.19 -0.66 20.81
CA TRP A 245 7.99 0.34 20.11
C TRP A 245 8.28 1.58 20.96
N VAL A 246 7.31 2.03 21.78
CA VAL A 246 7.50 3.12 22.77
C VAL A 246 8.52 2.71 23.83
N ALA A 247 8.50 1.43 24.25
CA ALA A 247 9.56 0.86 25.08
C ALA A 247 10.90 0.93 24.33
N CYS A 248 11.07 0.26 23.19
CA CYS A 248 12.31 0.28 22.39
C CYS A 248 12.92 1.67 22.18
N LEU A 249 12.10 2.70 21.91
CA LEU A 249 12.60 4.06 21.67
C LEU A 249 12.91 4.87 22.93
N GLY A 250 12.12 4.72 24.01
CA GLY A 250 12.45 5.31 25.32
C GLY A 250 13.79 4.82 25.88
N LEU A 251 14.30 3.72 25.32
CA LEU A 251 15.55 3.06 25.69
C LEU A 251 16.71 3.52 24.83
N ILE A 252 16.45 3.73 23.53
CA ILE A 252 17.37 4.36 22.59
C ILE A 252 17.65 5.82 23.00
N ASN A 253 16.62 6.57 23.42
CA ASN A 253 16.73 8.00 23.75
C ASN A 253 17.28 8.31 25.15
N LYS A 254 17.18 7.38 26.12
CA LYS A 254 17.75 7.56 27.47
C LYS A 254 19.25 7.23 27.53
N GLY A 255 19.84 6.74 26.44
CA GLY A 255 21.27 6.44 26.32
C GLY A 255 22.10 7.69 26.01
N PHE A 256 22.32 8.55 27.00
CA PHE A 256 23.51 9.40 26.96
C PHE A 256 24.74 8.48 26.94
N GLY A 257 25.62 8.70 25.97
CA GLY A 257 26.65 7.77 25.56
C GLY A 257 27.48 7.20 26.71
N THR A 258 27.75 5.92 26.61
CA THR A 258 28.94 5.34 27.25
C THR A 258 29.30 4.09 26.46
N MET A 259 30.57 3.98 26.08
CA MET A 259 31.18 2.66 25.91
C MET A 259 30.85 1.87 27.18
N VAL A 260 30.47 0.61 27.07
CA VAL A 260 30.38 -0.25 28.25
C VAL A 260 31.73 -0.97 28.38
N PRO A 261 32.71 -0.41 29.11
CA PRO A 261 33.89 -1.16 29.49
C PRO A 261 33.48 -2.37 30.34
N ALA A 262 34.37 -3.35 30.45
CA ALA A 262 34.25 -4.54 31.29
C ALA A 262 33.76 -4.30 32.75
N GLN A 263 33.66 -3.05 33.21
CA GLN A 263 33.19 -2.61 34.51
C GLN A 263 31.70 -2.86 34.82
N ILE A 264 30.77 -2.92 33.84
CA ILE A 264 29.36 -3.31 34.16
C ILE A 264 29.25 -4.80 34.50
N LEU A 265 30.16 -5.64 33.97
CA LEU A 265 30.27 -6.99 34.50
C LEU A 265 30.55 -6.86 36.01
N HIS A 266 31.46 -6.01 36.49
CA HIS A 266 31.71 -5.93 37.95
C HIS A 266 30.52 -5.46 38.84
N ASP A 267 29.41 -4.96 38.29
CA ASP A 267 28.17 -4.65 39.05
C ASP A 267 27.23 -5.87 39.09
N VAL A 268 27.20 -6.54 40.25
CA VAL A 268 26.44 -7.78 40.48
C VAL A 268 24.92 -7.58 40.31
N SER A 269 24.40 -6.39 40.61
CA SER A 269 22.96 -6.12 40.61
C SER A 269 22.36 -6.05 39.20
N ALA A 270 23.13 -5.57 38.22
CA ALA A 270 22.72 -5.49 36.83
C ALA A 270 22.87 -6.84 36.11
N ARG A 271 23.91 -7.63 36.44
CA ARG A 271 24.21 -8.93 35.80
C ARG A 271 23.04 -9.90 35.80
N ASP A 272 22.33 -10.03 36.92
CA ASP A 272 21.29 -11.05 37.09
C ASP A 272 20.01 -10.78 36.27
N THR A 273 19.88 -9.58 35.72
CA THR A 273 18.71 -9.16 34.91
C THR A 273 18.95 -9.30 33.40
N ILE A 274 20.12 -9.78 32.98
CA ILE A 274 20.49 -9.93 31.57
C ILE A 274 19.87 -11.22 31.01
N THR A 275 19.02 -11.07 29.99
CA THR A 275 18.34 -12.20 29.31
C THR A 275 18.86 -12.45 27.89
N HIS A 276 19.41 -11.44 27.22
CA HIS A 276 19.93 -11.53 25.86
C HIS A 276 21.21 -10.70 25.73
N VAL A 277 22.14 -11.13 24.90
CA VAL A 277 23.36 -10.41 24.53
C VAL A 277 23.45 -10.45 23.02
N VAL A 278 23.53 -9.29 22.37
CA VAL A 278 23.48 -9.21 20.91
C VAL A 278 24.84 -8.78 20.38
N LEU A 279 25.39 -9.57 19.47
CA LEU A 279 26.73 -9.41 18.94
C LEU A 279 26.68 -9.21 17.42
N PRO A 280 27.49 -8.31 16.84
CA PRO A 280 27.63 -8.24 15.38
C PRO A 280 27.99 -9.60 14.76
N PRO A 281 27.50 -9.89 13.54
CA PRO A 281 27.73 -11.18 12.86
C PRO A 281 29.23 -11.45 12.62
N ASP A 282 30.03 -10.40 12.44
CA ASP A 282 31.47 -10.48 12.15
C ASP A 282 32.37 -10.12 13.34
N ILE A 283 31.94 -10.39 14.58
CA ILE A 283 32.87 -10.28 15.71
C ILE A 283 33.98 -11.33 15.53
N LEU A 284 35.13 -10.87 15.08
CA LEU A 284 36.42 -11.48 15.32
C LEU A 284 36.97 -10.81 16.58
N PRO A 285 36.80 -11.41 17.77
CA PRO A 285 37.31 -10.80 18.98
C PRO A 285 38.83 -10.66 18.85
N LEU A 286 39.38 -9.45 18.96
CA LEU A 286 40.83 -9.27 19.09
C LEU A 286 41.35 -9.97 20.37
N GLN A 287 40.46 -10.18 21.34
CA GLN A 287 40.68 -10.95 22.57
C GLN A 287 39.42 -11.77 22.91
N PRO A 288 39.56 -12.99 23.47
CA PRO A 288 38.42 -13.80 23.87
C PRO A 288 37.52 -13.07 24.87
N ILE A 289 36.21 -13.11 24.62
CA ILE A 289 35.21 -12.50 25.49
C ILE A 289 34.63 -13.60 26.39
N GLU A 290 34.81 -13.44 27.71
CA GLU A 290 34.28 -14.36 28.72
C GLU A 290 32.87 -13.93 29.19
N PHE A 291 31.91 -14.83 29.05
CA PHE A 291 30.51 -14.62 29.49
C PHE A 291 30.15 -15.40 30.77
N ASP A 292 31.15 -15.88 31.51
CA ASP A 292 30.98 -16.76 32.67
C ASP A 292 30.22 -16.12 33.83
N SER A 293 30.15 -14.79 33.83
CA SER A 293 29.47 -14.00 34.85
C SER A 293 28.03 -13.63 34.51
N LEU A 294 27.48 -14.17 33.40
CA LEU A 294 26.09 -13.99 33.01
C LEU A 294 25.19 -15.12 33.56
N PRO A 295 23.89 -14.85 33.76
CA PRO A 295 22.91 -15.86 34.10
C PRO A 295 22.89 -17.01 33.08
N ARG A 296 22.65 -18.24 33.55
CA ARG A 296 22.54 -19.41 32.66
C ARG A 296 21.40 -19.28 31.64
N THR A 297 20.39 -18.49 31.97
CA THR A 297 19.21 -18.18 31.16
C THR A 297 19.46 -17.10 30.10
N ALA A 298 20.63 -16.46 30.09
CA ALA A 298 20.95 -15.44 29.09
C ALA A 298 21.28 -16.10 27.74
N HIS A 299 20.65 -15.61 26.67
CA HIS A 299 20.91 -16.00 25.29
C HIS A 299 21.97 -15.09 24.66
N ILE A 300 22.91 -15.66 23.92
CA ILE A 300 23.91 -14.89 23.16
C ILE A 300 23.57 -15.06 21.69
N VAL A 301 23.18 -13.97 21.03
CA VAL A 301 22.62 -13.98 19.67
C VAL A 301 23.33 -12.98 18.76
N THR A 302 23.22 -13.16 17.45
CA THR A 302 23.70 -12.18 16.46
C THR A 302 22.77 -10.96 16.40
N SER A 303 23.27 -9.82 15.89
CA SER A 303 22.47 -8.62 15.63
C SER A 303 21.37 -8.83 14.60
N ASP A 304 21.45 -9.91 13.82
CA ASP A 304 20.39 -10.33 12.90
C ASP A 304 19.12 -10.74 13.65
N TRP A 305 19.20 -11.34 14.85
CA TRP A 305 18.00 -11.68 15.63
C TRP A 305 17.15 -10.44 15.92
N LEU A 306 17.81 -9.38 16.35
CA LEU A 306 17.16 -8.11 16.66
C LEU A 306 16.59 -7.51 15.38
N LEU A 307 17.38 -7.46 14.30
CA LEU A 307 16.95 -6.90 13.03
C LEU A 307 15.74 -7.64 12.43
N GLU A 308 15.77 -8.97 12.42
CA GLU A 308 14.67 -9.80 11.91
C GLU A 308 13.44 -9.73 12.81
N SER A 309 13.60 -9.65 14.14
CA SER A 309 12.48 -9.43 15.06
C SER A 309 11.82 -8.06 14.85
N LEU A 310 12.62 -7.03 14.53
CA LEU A 310 12.12 -5.69 14.22
C LEU A 310 11.40 -5.65 12.87
N LYS A 311 11.96 -6.30 11.83
CA LYS A 311 11.31 -6.46 10.52
C LYS A 311 9.99 -7.22 10.61
N ALA A 312 9.95 -8.29 11.41
CA ALA A 312 8.77 -9.10 11.64
C ALA A 312 7.77 -8.47 12.62
N GLN A 313 8.09 -7.31 13.21
CA GLN A 313 7.31 -6.61 14.23
C GLN A 313 6.85 -7.54 15.38
N SER A 314 7.64 -8.57 15.67
CA SER A 314 7.31 -9.62 16.63
C SER A 314 8.59 -10.24 17.17
N LYS A 315 8.56 -10.72 18.41
CA LYS A 315 9.71 -11.39 19.02
C LYS A 315 9.92 -12.76 18.36
N LEU A 316 10.95 -12.89 17.53
CA LEU A 316 11.30 -14.15 16.90
C LEU A 316 12.04 -15.07 17.87
N SER A 317 12.01 -16.38 17.57
CA SER A 317 12.82 -17.36 18.28
C SER A 317 14.30 -16.99 18.19
N VAL A 318 15.02 -17.16 19.30
CA VAL A 318 16.46 -16.89 19.40
C VAL A 318 17.31 -18.01 18.79
N GLU A 319 16.77 -19.22 18.70
CA GLU A 319 17.49 -20.43 18.28
C GLU A 319 18.29 -20.28 16.98
N PRO A 320 17.74 -19.75 15.87
CA PRO A 320 18.49 -19.65 14.61
C PRO A 320 19.59 -18.57 14.63
N PHE A 321 19.65 -17.76 15.69
CA PHE A 321 20.60 -16.66 15.81
C PHE A 321 21.59 -16.85 16.96
N LEU A 322 21.55 -17.98 17.66
CA LEU A 322 22.46 -18.26 18.76
C LEU A 322 23.90 -18.39 18.26
N ILE A 323 24.82 -17.75 18.98
CA ILE A 323 26.26 -17.89 18.72
C ILE A 323 26.78 -19.08 19.51
N SER A 324 27.33 -20.08 18.82
CA SER A 324 27.88 -21.28 19.45
C SER A 324 29.22 -20.97 20.13
N ALA A 325 29.29 -21.15 21.45
CA ALA A 325 30.56 -21.13 22.19
C ALA A 325 31.32 -22.42 21.89
N SER A 326 32.60 -22.33 21.51
CA SER A 326 33.44 -23.52 21.33
C SER A 326 33.74 -24.11 22.72
N SER A 327 33.14 -25.26 23.01
CA SER A 327 33.38 -25.98 24.26
C SER A 327 34.72 -26.70 24.20
N SER A 328 35.79 -26.10 24.71
CA SER A 328 36.99 -26.85 25.08
C SER A 328 36.81 -27.48 26.48
N SER A 329 37.45 -28.63 26.64
CA SER A 329 37.11 -29.68 27.60
C SER A 329 37.30 -29.35 29.09
N SER A 330 36.50 -30.05 29.90
CA SER A 330 36.70 -30.43 31.31
C SER A 330 36.81 -29.32 32.37
N SER A 331 35.82 -29.34 33.27
CA SER A 331 35.76 -28.68 34.58
C SER A 331 35.59 -27.15 34.58
N LYS A 332 34.32 -26.74 34.76
CA LYS A 332 33.74 -25.38 34.67
C LYS A 332 33.54 -24.94 33.22
N ARG A 333 32.31 -25.15 32.71
CA ARG A 333 31.85 -24.67 31.39
C ARG A 333 32.06 -23.16 31.29
N ARG A 334 33.17 -22.73 30.70
CA ARG A 334 33.39 -21.34 30.31
C ARG A 334 32.64 -21.07 29.01
N ARG A 335 31.80 -20.03 28.97
CA ARG A 335 31.19 -19.51 27.72
C ARG A 335 32.20 -18.54 27.12
N LEU A 336 33.14 -19.10 26.36
CA LEU A 336 34.18 -18.35 25.65
C LEU A 336 33.84 -18.24 24.15
N LEU A 337 33.91 -17.03 23.60
CA LEU A 337 33.96 -16.82 22.14
C LEU A 337 35.43 -16.75 21.72
N HIS A 338 35.87 -17.73 20.93
CA HIS A 338 37.22 -17.78 20.36
C HIS A 338 37.22 -17.32 18.90
N VAL A 339 38.36 -16.79 18.45
CA VAL A 339 38.66 -16.56 17.04
C VAL A 339 38.72 -17.94 16.34
N PRO A 340 37.96 -18.18 15.25
CA PRO A 340 38.16 -19.36 14.42
C PRO A 340 39.59 -19.32 13.86
N SER A 341 40.38 -20.37 14.11
CA SER A 341 41.74 -20.52 13.61
C SER A 341 41.81 -20.62 12.09
#